data_AF-A0A1G1EBH2-F1
#
_entry.id   AF-A0A1G1EBH2-F1
#
_cell.length_a   1.000
_cell.length_b   1.000
_cell.length_c   1.000
_cell.angle_alpha   90.00
_cell.angle_beta   90.00
_cell.angle_gamma   90.00
#
_symmetry.space_group_name_H-M   'P 1'
#
loop_
_entity.id
_entity.type
_entity.pdbx_description
1 polymer ?
#
loop_
_entity_poly.entity_id
_entity_poly.type
_entity_poly.pdbx_seq_one_letter_code
_entity_poly.pdbx_strand_id
1 'polypeptide(L)' 'METTKINKDGSLTLPKGLLKLFPVPYKLAVWLDKDTIILKRIIPLKASEFAQRLPEPEMSLEKIAEEVHKMGKGRKEDA' A
#
# COMPACT_ATOMS: atom_id res chain seq x y z
N MET A 1 -16.34 -12.65 -17.47
CA MET A 1 -16.57 -12.66 -16.02
C MET A 1 -16.62 -14.12 -15.58
N GLU A 2 -15.68 -14.57 -14.75
CA GLU A 2 -15.69 -15.93 -14.20
C GLU A 2 -16.24 -15.88 -12.78
N THR A 3 -17.13 -16.81 -12.45
CA THR A 3 -17.69 -16.94 -11.10
C THR A 3 -17.00 -18.09 -10.36
N THR A 4 -16.79 -17.92 -9.06
CA THR A 4 -16.29 -18.98 -8.18
C THR A 4 -17.25 -19.21 -7.03
N LYS A 5 -17.23 -20.41 -6.46
CA LYS A 5 -18.03 -20.77 -5.29
C LYS A 5 -17.18 -20.64 -4.03
N ILE A 6 -17.81 -20.10 -2.99
CA ILE A 6 -17.29 -20.16 -1.63
C ILE A 6 -17.78 -21.49 -1.04
N ASN A 7 -16.83 -22.32 -0.60
CA ASN A 7 -17.10 -23.60 0.03
C ASN A 7 -17.61 -23.39 1.47
N LYS A 8 -18.18 -24.43 2.08
CA LYS A 8 -18.74 -24.36 3.44
C LYS A 8 -17.71 -24.05 4.53
N ASP A 9 -16.44 -24.36 4.27
CA ASP A 9 -15.30 -24.06 5.13
C ASP A 9 -14.77 -22.63 4.94
N GLY A 10 -15.41 -21.83 4.09
CA GLY A 10 -14.98 -20.47 3.75
C GLY A 10 -13.84 -20.40 2.74
N SER A 11 -13.38 -21.54 2.21
CA SER A 11 -12.38 -21.56 1.14
C SER A 11 -12.99 -21.17 -0.21
N LEU A 12 -12.17 -20.61 -1.11
CA LEU A 12 -12.55 -20.34 -2.49
C LEU A 12 -11.54 -20.98 -3.44
N THR A 13 -12.02 -21.55 -4.54
CA THR A 13 -11.14 -22.11 -5.56
C THR A 13 -10.87 -21.05 -6.62
N LEU A 14 -9.60 -20.68 -6.80
CA LEU A 14 -9.23 -19.76 -7.89
C LEU A 14 -9.35 -20.48 -9.25
N PRO A 15 -9.94 -19.83 -10.26
CA PRO A 15 -9.93 -20.35 -11.63
C PRO A 15 -8.51 -20.68 -12.11
N LYS A 16 -8.39 -21.74 -12.93
CA LYS A 16 -7.08 -22.25 -13.39
C LYS A 16 -6.20 -21.19 -14.07
N GLY A 17 -6.83 -20.21 -14.75
CA GLY A 17 -6.12 -19.09 -15.36
C GLY A 17 -5.40 -18.19 -14.36
N LEU A 18 -5.99 -17.99 -13.17
CA LEU A 18 -5.42 -17.15 -12.11
C LEU A 18 -4.31 -17.85 -11.32
N LEU A 19 -4.31 -19.18 -11.25
CA LEU A 19 -3.25 -19.94 -10.56
C LEU A 19 -1.86 -19.72 -11.17
N LYS A 20 -1.77 -19.38 -12.46
CA LYS A 20 -0.51 -18.98 -13.10
C LYS A 20 0.06 -17.67 -12.54
N LEU A 21 -0.81 -16.77 -12.08
CA LEU A 21 -0.44 -15.47 -11.52
C LEU A 21 -0.14 -15.55 -10.01
N PHE A 22 -0.74 -16.56 -9.35
CA PHE A 22 -0.63 -16.81 -7.92
C PHE A 22 -0.18 -18.26 -7.66
N PRO A 23 1.09 -18.59 -7.94
CA PRO A 23 1.59 -19.95 -7.78
C PRO A 23 1.58 -20.38 -6.31
N VAL A 24 1.25 -21.64 -6.06
CA VAL A 24 1.32 -22.24 -4.72
C VAL A 24 2.79 -22.41 -4.31
N PRO A 25 3.21 -22.16 -3.06
CA PRO A 25 2.43 -21.75 -1.89
C PRO A 25 2.57 -20.25 -1.55
N TYR A 26 2.22 -19.34 -2.46
CA TYR A 26 2.26 -17.91 -2.14
C TYR A 26 1.24 -17.52 -1.06
N LYS A 27 1.68 -16.68 -0.12
CA LYS A 27 0.79 -15.98 0.80
C LYS A 27 0.21 -14.73 0.11
N LEU A 28 -1.08 -14.48 0.33
CA LEU A 28 -1.80 -13.34 -0.22
C LEU A 28 -2.26 -12.42 0.92
N ALA A 29 -2.20 -11.12 0.68
CA ALA A 29 -2.89 -10.15 1.50
C ALA A 29 -4.36 -10.11 1.07
N VAL A 30 -5.26 -10.07 2.05
CA VAL A 30 -6.70 -10.03 1.85
C VAL A 30 -7.21 -8.70 2.40
N TRP A 31 -7.90 -7.93 1.57
CA TRP A 31 -8.57 -6.70 1.97
C TRP A 31 -10.04 -6.73 1.56
N LEU A 32 -10.87 -6.04 2.33
CA LEU A 32 -12.28 -5.85 2.04
C LEU A 32 -12.51 -4.37 1.71
N ASP A 33 -13.10 -4.11 0.54
CA ASP A 33 -13.61 -2.80 0.16
C ASP A 33 -15.09 -2.94 -0.16
N LYS A 34 -15.95 -2.55 0.78
CA LYS A 34 -17.40 -2.73 0.73
C LYS A 34 -17.80 -4.19 0.46
N ASP A 35 -18.23 -4.50 -0.75
CA ASP A 35 -18.66 -5.81 -1.24
C ASP A 35 -17.58 -6.55 -2.04
N THR A 36 -16.40 -5.95 -2.15
CA THR A 36 -15.28 -6.48 -2.95
C THR A 36 -14.20 -7.04 -2.06
N ILE A 37 -13.81 -8.30 -2.32
CA ILE A 37 -12.61 -8.92 -1.73
C ILE A 37 -11.44 -8.71 -2.69
N ILE A 38 -10.39 -8.05 -2.20
CA ILE A 38 -9.16 -7.79 -2.96
C ILE A 38 -8.09 -8.75 -2.46
N LEU A 39 -7.55 -9.56 -3.38
CA LEU A 39 -6.42 -10.46 -3.12
C LEU A 39 -5.15 -9.87 -3.76
N LYS A 40 -4.16 -9.52 -2.93
CA LYS A 40 -2.89 -8.95 -3.39
C LYS A 40 -1.73 -9.90 -3.09
N ARG A 41 -0.78 -10.01 -4.02
CA ARG A 41 0.47 -10.74 -3.79
C ARG A 41 1.27 -10.06 -2.69
N ILE A 42 1.71 -10.85 -1.71
CA ILE A 42 2.75 -10.42 -0.78
C ILE A 42 4.07 -10.70 -1.50
N ILE A 43 4.65 -9.68 -2.11
CA ILE A 43 6.03 -9.76 -2.58
C ILE A 43 6.88 -9.59 -1.31
N PRO A 44 7.63 -10.61 -0.87
CA PRO A 44 8.60 -10.42 0.19
C PRO A 44 9.61 -9.41 -0.32
N LEU A 45 9.59 -8.21 0.26
CA LEU A 45 10.61 -7.19 -0.01
C LEU A 45 11.96 -7.85 0.26
N LYS A 46 12.84 -7.88 -0.75
CA LYS A 46 14.19 -8.39 -0.52
C LYS A 46 14.86 -7.48 0.50
N ALA A 47 15.66 -8.02 1.42
CA ALA A 47 16.40 -7.21 2.40
C ALA A 47 17.22 -6.08 1.73
N SER A 48 17.66 -6.28 0.48
CA SER A 48 18.31 -5.26 -0.35
C SER A 48 17.44 -4.03 -0.67
N GLU A 49 16.11 -4.14 -0.62
CA GLU A 49 15.16 -3.03 -0.85
C GLU A 49 14.93 -2.19 0.43
N PHE A 50 15.27 -2.72 1.61
CA PHE A 50 15.27 -1.95 2.86
C PHE A 50 16.49 -1.01 2.96
N ALA A 51 17.63 -1.41 2.41
CA ALA A 51 18.87 -0.61 2.45
C ALA A 51 18.78 0.71 1.67
N GLN A 52 17.78 0.87 0.80
CA GLN A 52 17.58 2.10 0.01
C GLN A 52 16.68 3.13 0.69
N ARG A 53 16.04 2.77 1.81
CA ARG A 53 15.35 3.74 2.66
C ARG A 53 16.34 4.30 3.66
N LEU A 54 17.23 5.16 3.18
CA LEU A 54 17.88 6.12 4.07
C LEU A 54 16.75 6.86 4.79
N PRO A 55 16.80 7.04 6.12
CA PRO A 55 15.93 8.02 6.76
C PRO A 55 16.14 9.33 5.99
N GLU A 56 15.05 9.93 5.52
CA GLU A 56 15.15 11.26 4.93
C GLU A 56 15.92 12.12 5.93
N PRO A 57 16.96 12.85 5.51
CA PRO A 57 17.68 13.71 6.42
C PRO A 57 16.66 14.64 7.06
N GLU A 58 16.57 14.60 8.39
CA GLU A 58 15.66 15.45 9.15
C GLU A 58 15.80 16.87 8.63
N MET A 59 14.66 17.48 8.28
CA MET A 59 14.65 18.84 7.77
C MET A 59 15.27 19.74 8.82
N SER A 60 16.29 20.52 8.42
CA SER A 60 16.96 21.42 9.37
C SER A 60 15.97 22.46 9.91
N LEU A 61 16.19 22.88 11.15
CA LEU A 61 15.30 23.84 11.83
C LEU A 61 15.14 25.13 11.03
N GLU A 62 16.14 25.54 10.24
CA GLU A 62 16.07 26.72 9.37
C GLU A 62 15.04 26.54 8.25
N LYS A 63 14.96 25.36 7.63
CA LYS A 63 13.97 25.09 6.57
C LYS A 63 12.55 25.01 7.12
N ILE A 64 12.38 24.45 8.32
CA ILE A 64 11.10 24.42 9.03
C ILE A 64 10.64 25.86 9.33
N ALA A 65 11.55 26.73 9.79
CA ALA A 65 11.25 28.12 10.08
C ALA A 65 10.85 28.92 8.82
N GLU A 66 11.53 28.70 7.69
CA GLU A 66 11.16 29.34 6.41
C GLU A 66 9.78 28.91 5.91
N GLU A 67 9.42 27.64 6.07
CA GLU A 67 8.12 27.11 5.64
C GLU A 67 6.97 27.68 6.50
N VAL A 68 7.17 27.76 7.82
CA VAL A 68 6.23 28.41 8.75
C VAL A 68 6.08 29.90 8.45
N HIS A 69 7.19 30.59 8.14
CA HIS A 69 7.15 32.02 7.76
C HIS A 69 6.39 32.25 6.44
N LYS A 70 6.55 31.38 5.45
CA LYS A 70 5.79 31.45 4.18
C LYS A 70 4.29 31.28 4.43
N MET A 71 3.89 30.32 5.27
CA MET A 71 2.47 30.14 5.64
C MET A 71 1.90 31.32 6.43
N GLY A 72 2.72 31.94 7.29
CA GLY A 72 2.31 33.10 8.09
C GLY A 72 2.13 34.40 7.28
N LYS A 73 2.83 34.54 6.16
CA LYS A 73 2.77 35.75 5.31
C LYS A 73 1.48 35.80 4.47
N GLY A 74 0.97 34.66 4.02
CA GLY A 74 -0.30 34.57 3.28
C GLY A 74 -1.55 34.91 4.09
N ARG A 75 -1.47 34.95 5.43
CA ARG A 75 -2.60 35.33 6.30
C ARG A 75 -2.70 36.83 6.60
N LYS A 76 -1.70 37.63 6.24
CA LYS A 76 -1.68 39.08 6.51
C LYS A 76 -2.09 39.94 5.31
N GLU A 77 -2.24 39.35 4.13
CA GLU A 77 -2.69 40.07 2.93
C GLU A 77 -4.20 39.92 2.67
N ASP A 78 -4.87 38.96 3.33
CA ASP A 78 -6.32 38.70 3.23
C ASP A 78 -7.11 39.13 4.49
N ALA A 79 -6.62 40.11 5.27
CA ALA A 79 -7.29 40.65 6.45
C ALA A 79 -7.43 42.17 6.39
#